data_AF-A0A0L6JAS0-F1
#
_entry.id   AF-A0A0L6JAS0-F1
#
_cell.length_a   1.000
_cell.length_b   1.000
_cell.length_c   1.000
_cell.angle_alpha   90.00
_cell.angle_beta   90.00
_cell.angle_gamma   90.00
#
_symmetry.space_group_name_H-M   'P 1'
#
loop_
_entity.id
_entity.type
_entity.pdbx_description
1 polymer ?
#
loop_
_entity_poly.entity_id
_entity_poly.type
_entity_poly.pdbx_seq_one_letter_code
_entity_poly.pdbx_strand_id
1 'polypeptide(L)' 'MRNPDMNDTPLDALAAQCLSVRDLIDSVGDPLMRAAIDLLLIEVGKALAENCAPDHRAEA' A
#
# COMPACT_ATOMS: atom_id res chain seq x y z
N MET A 1 -20.97 -3.44 14.88
CA MET A 1 -21.67 -3.32 13.59
C MET A 1 -20.65 -2.71 12.63
N ARG A 2 -20.06 -3.50 11.71
CA ARG A 2 -19.05 -3.00 10.75
C ARG A 2 -19.81 -2.23 9.66
N ASN A 3 -19.52 -0.95 9.47
CA ASN A 3 -20.09 -0.16 8.38
C ASN A 3 -19.65 -0.78 7.04
N PRO A 4 -20.57 -0.97 6.07
CA PRO A 4 -20.26 -1.54 4.77
C PRO A 4 -19.61 -0.54 3.80
N ASP A 5 -19.37 0.70 4.23
CA ASP A 5 -18.63 1.71 3.46
C ASP A 5 -17.12 1.65 3.72
N MET A 6 -16.55 0.43 3.77
CA MET A 6 -15.12 0.23 3.49
C MET A 6 -14.94 0.57 2.00
N ASN A 7 -14.89 1.87 1.72
CA ASN A 7 -14.49 2.38 0.43
C ASN A 7 -13.02 1.95 0.29
N ASP A 8 -12.77 0.78 -0.30
CA ASP A 8 -11.43 0.34 -0.69
C ASP A 8 -10.87 1.50 -1.49
N THR A 9 -10.01 2.31 -0.86
CA THR A 9 -9.47 3.45 -1.57
C THR A 9 -8.69 2.90 -2.75
N PRO A 10 -8.61 3.60 -3.90
CA PRO A 10 -7.79 3.15 -5.02
C PRO A 10 -6.36 2.75 -4.60
N LEU A 11 -5.89 3.34 -3.50
CA LEU A 11 -4.62 3.04 -2.87
C LEU A 11 -4.60 1.70 -2.10
N ASP A 12 -5.68 1.34 -1.40
CA ASP A 12 -5.82 0.02 -0.75
C ASP A 12 -5.83 -1.11 -1.79
N ALA A 13 -6.57 -0.91 -2.89
CA ALA A 13 -6.62 -1.86 -4.00
C ALA A 13 -5.24 -2.02 -4.67
N LEU A 14 -4.49 -0.92 -4.82
CA LEU A 14 -3.12 -0.95 -5.34
C LEU A 14 -2.17 -1.67 -4.38
N ALA A 15 -2.29 -1.44 -3.07
CA ALA A 15 -1.49 -2.13 -2.06
C ALA A 15 -1.72 -3.65 -2.10
N ALA A 16 -2.98 -4.08 -2.18
CA ALA A 16 -3.33 -5.49 -2.31
C ALA A 16 -2.73 -6.14 -3.57
N GLN A 17 -2.78 -5.44 -4.70
CA GLN A 17 -2.15 -5.90 -5.94
C GLN A 17 -0.63 -6.00 -5.82
N CYS A 18 0.03 -5.00 -5.21
CA CYS A 18 1.48 -5.03 -5.00
C CYS A 18 1.91 -6.21 -4.13
N LEU A 19 1.14 -6.54 -3.08
CA LEU A 19 1.40 -7.71 -2.25
C LEU A 19 1.23 -9.02 -3.04
N SER A 20 0.16 -9.15 -3.83
CA SER A 20 -0.04 -10.34 -4.67
C SER A 20 1.07 -10.52 -5.71
N VAL A 21 1.58 -9.42 -6.30
CA VAL A 21 2.70 -9.45 -7.24
C VAL A 21 4.00 -9.80 -6.52
N ARG A 22 4.20 -9.30 -5.29
CA ARG A 22 5.37 -9.66 -4.47
C ARG A 22 5.41 -11.16 -4.17
N ASP A 23 4.27 -11.76 -3.82
CA ASP A 23 4.18 -13.21 -3.60
C ASP A 23 4.55 -14.01 -4.87
N LEU A 24 4.11 -13.54 -6.04
CA LEU A 24 4.49 -14.16 -7.31
C LEU A 24 6.00 -14.02 -7.58
N ILE A 25 6.56 -12.83 -7.42
CA ILE A 25 8.00 -12.56 -7.59
C ILE A 25 8.81 -13.41 -6.61
N ASP A 26 8.32 -13.65 -5.40
CA ASP A 26 9.00 -14.49 -4.42
C ASP A 26 9.10 -15.95 -4.86
N SER A 27 8.17 -16.43 -5.71
CA SER A 27 8.14 -17.80 -6.22
C SER A 27 8.95 -18.02 -7.50
N VAL A 28 8.99 -17.03 -8.41
CA VAL A 28 9.55 -17.22 -9.77
C VAL A 28 10.42 -16.05 -10.26
N GLY A 29 10.52 -14.97 -9.49
CA GLY A 29 11.23 -13.74 -9.89
C GLY A 29 12.71 -13.74 -9.52
N ASP A 30 13.41 -12.74 -10.06
CA ASP A 30 14.81 -12.49 -9.73
C ASP A 30 14.97 -11.47 -8.58
N PRO A 31 16.17 -11.35 -7.98
CA PRO A 31 16.41 -10.42 -6.88
C PRO A 31 16.15 -8.94 -7.23
N LEU A 32 16.31 -8.53 -8.48
CA LEU A 32 16.09 -7.14 -8.92
C LEU A 32 14.59 -6.84 -8.97
N MET A 33 13.78 -7.79 -9.47
CA MET A 33 12.32 -7.68 -9.43
C MET A 33 11.81 -7.57 -7.98
N ARG A 34 12.37 -8.37 -7.06
CA ARG A 34 12.04 -8.29 -5.63
C ARG A 34 12.37 -6.91 -5.06
N ALA A 35 13.55 -6.37 -5.36
CA ALA A 35 13.92 -5.03 -4.92
C ALA A 35 12.99 -3.94 -5.50
N ALA A 36 12.58 -4.06 -6.76
CA ALA A 36 11.70 -3.09 -7.41
C ALA A 36 10.30 -3.06 -6.77
N ILE A 37 9.69 -4.22 -6.52
CA ILE A 37 8.36 -4.28 -5.89
C ILE A 37 8.41 -3.85 -4.42
N ASP A 38 9.53 -4.10 -3.72
CA ASP A 38 9.72 -3.62 -2.33
C ASP A 38 9.76 -2.10 -2.25
N LEU A 39 10.48 -1.45 -3.17
CA LEU A 39 10.50 0.01 -3.25
C LEU A 39 9.11 0.58 -3.55
N LEU A 40 8.35 -0.07 -4.43
CA LEU A 40 6.97 0.33 -4.72
C LEU A 40 6.07 0.20 -3.49
N LEU A 41 6.16 -0.91 -2.75
CA LEU A 41 5.39 -1.13 -1.52
C LEU A 41 5.70 -0.08 -0.45
N ILE A 42 6.96 0.38 -0.34
CA ILE A 42 7.34 1.48 0.56
C ILE A 42 6.61 2.77 0.17
N GLU A 43 6.61 3.15 -1.10
CA GLU A 43 5.94 4.37 -1.56
C GLU A 43 4.42 4.30 -1.40
N VAL A 44 3.81 3.15 -1.70
CA VAL A 44 2.38 2.92 -1.45
C VAL A 44 2.06 3.04 0.05
N GLY A 45 2.90 2.46 0.92
CA GLY A 45 2.75 2.57 2.37
C GLY A 45 2.83 4.01 2.89
N LYS A 46 3.71 4.84 2.33
CA LYS A 46 3.77 6.27 2.64
C LYS A 46 2.50 7.00 2.23
N ALA A 47 2.04 6.79 0.99
CA ALA A 47 0.81 7.42 0.50
C ALA A 47 -0.42 6.99 1.33
N LEU A 48 -0.46 5.74 1.82
CA LEU A 48 -1.50 5.26 2.73
C LEU A 48 -1.43 5.99 4.08
N ALA A 49 -0.23 6.12 4.64
CA ALA A 49 -0.04 6.83 5.91
C ALA A 49 -0.45 8.32 5.80
N GLU A 50 -0.13 8.98 4.69
CA GLU A 50 -0.54 10.37 4.41
C GLU A 50 -2.06 10.50 4.29
N ASN A 51 -2.74 9.56 3.62
CA ASN A 51 -4.20 9.53 3.51
C ASN A 51 -4.91 9.18 4.83
N CYS A 52 -4.25 8.42 5.71
CA CYS A 52 -4.77 8.06 7.03
C CYS A 52 -4.46 9.10 8.10
N ALA A 53 -3.50 10.00 7.88
CA ALA A 53 -3.22 11.07 8.81
C ALA A 53 -4.45 11.98 8.88
N PRO A 54 -5.20 11.99 10.00
CA PRO A 54 -6.22 13.01 10.19
C PRO A 54 -5.49 14.36 10.12
N ASP A 55 -6.13 15.36 9.51
CA ASP A 55 -5.67 16.75 9.54
C ASP A 55 -5.30 17.11 11.00
N HIS A 56 -4.02 16.96 11.36
CA HIS A 56 -3.43 17.67 12.46
C HIS A 56 -3.25 19.09 11.95
N ARG A 57 -4.38 19.77 11.75
CA ARG A 57 -4.48 21.22 11.87
C ARG A 57 -4.11 21.49 13.33
N ALA A 58 -2.80 21.59 13.56
CA ALA A 58 -2.24 22.08 14.79
C ALA A 58 -2.80 23.49 14.98
N GLU A 59 -3.84 23.59 15.79
CA GLU A 59 -4.16 24.82 16.50
C GLU A 59 -2.99 25.03 17.46
N ALA A 60 -2.09 25.93 17.07
CA ALA A 60 -1.07 26.54 17.92
C ALA A 60 -1.39 28.03 18.05
#